data_AF-A0A5J4W985-F1
#
_entry.id   AF-A0A5J4W985-F1
#
_cell.length_a   1.000
_cell.length_b   1.000
_cell.length_c   1.000
_cell.angle_alpha   90.00
_cell.angle_beta   90.00
_cell.angle_gamma   90.00
#
_symmetry.space_group_name_H-M   'P 1'
#
loop_
_entity.id
_entity.type
_entity.pdbx_description
1 polymer ?
#
loop_
_entity_poly.entity_id
_entity_poly.type
_entity_poly.pdbx_seq_one_letter_code
_entity_poly.pdbx_strand_id
1 'polypeptide(L)'
;MRIQKEREDALLKITGRLKDKEDDEGRTEAICAEVTQELINIFEKLDLTTISSIYIDAFVIILIQYPLDLLNTIYQKNQSYLGLFRLLNHKSNEVVHLAFISIGSLFLCGLLGIKNTEPNFYFEIIESFSEDKQLFTLFKKAKDKQIKDDSSICIGILYNTKEIPEKHTRQAVIIHFISIFKDPDKWVKESSIDAISYLALSQENFKEIMNGIDIKAITKDLMTEYNGSEKQNKQLQHRQEKEAIS
;
A
#
# COMPACT_ATOMS: atom_id res chain seq x y z
N MET A 1 21.05 23.06 -11.78
CA MET A 1 21.16 23.59 -10.40
C MET A 1 20.10 24.65 -10.07
N ARG A 2 20.04 25.81 -10.77
CA ARG A 2 19.02 26.84 -10.50
C ARG A 2 17.57 26.39 -10.78
N ILE A 3 17.32 25.81 -11.96
CA ILE A 3 15.99 25.32 -12.36
C ILE A 3 15.48 24.21 -11.44
N GLN A 4 16.36 23.32 -11.00
CA GLN A 4 16.00 22.23 -10.07
C GLN A 4 15.56 22.80 -8.72
N LYS A 5 16.34 23.74 -8.16
CA LYS A 5 16.00 24.41 -6.91
C LYS A 5 14.67 25.16 -6.99
N GLU A 6 14.44 25.90 -8.08
CA GLU A 6 13.17 26.62 -8.30
C GLU A 6 11.97 25.67 -8.36
N ARG A 7 12.14 24.47 -8.94
CA ARG A 7 11.11 23.41 -8.94
C ARG A 7 10.87 22.85 -7.54
N GLU A 8 11.93 22.50 -6.81
CA GLU A 8 11.81 21.99 -5.44
C GLU A 8 11.15 23.02 -4.51
N ASP A 9 11.52 24.29 -4.62
CA ASP A 9 10.90 25.38 -3.85
C ASP A 9 9.40 25.52 -4.15
N ALA A 10 8.98 25.33 -5.41
CA ALA A 10 7.57 25.33 -5.78
C ALA A 10 6.81 24.12 -5.20
N LEU A 11 7.41 22.92 -5.28
CA LEU A 11 6.82 21.70 -4.74
C LEU A 11 6.70 21.76 -3.22
N LEU A 12 7.70 22.29 -2.52
CA LEU A 12 7.64 22.51 -1.06
C LEU A 12 6.50 23.45 -0.65
N LYS A 13 6.16 24.45 -1.46
CA LYS A 13 4.99 25.31 -1.21
C LYS A 13 3.68 24.55 -1.35
N ILE A 14 3.55 23.71 -2.38
CA ILE A 14 2.36 22.85 -2.57
C ILE A 14 2.23 21.88 -1.40
N THR A 15 3.31 21.18 -1.06
CA THR A 15 3.39 20.28 0.08
C THR A 15 3.00 20.99 1.37
N GLY A 16 3.57 22.16 1.68
CA GLY A 16 3.21 22.93 2.88
C GLY A 16 1.76 23.43 2.91
N ARG A 17 1.14 23.64 1.75
CA ARG A 17 -0.28 23.98 1.66
C ARG A 17 -1.16 22.77 1.98
N LEU A 18 -0.87 21.60 1.44
CA LEU A 18 -1.79 20.45 1.43
C LEU A 18 -1.53 19.40 2.52
N LYS A 19 -0.28 19.28 3.00
CA LYS A 19 0.11 18.24 3.95
C LYS A 19 -0.69 18.36 5.25
N ASP A 20 -1.22 17.22 5.70
CA ASP A 20 -2.00 17.08 6.93
C ASP A 20 -3.26 17.99 6.99
N LYS A 21 -3.81 18.35 5.82
CA LYS A 21 -5.03 19.17 5.71
C LYS A 21 -6.09 18.52 4.82
N GLU A 22 -7.34 18.65 5.22
CA GLU A 22 -8.53 18.32 4.40
C GLU A 22 -8.82 19.45 3.38
N ASP A 23 -7.86 19.74 2.50
CA ASP A 23 -7.96 20.73 1.41
C ASP A 23 -8.21 20.05 0.04
N ASP A 24 -9.40 19.50 -0.15
CA ASP A 24 -9.79 18.83 -1.42
C ASP A 24 -9.81 19.80 -2.60
N GLU A 25 -10.16 21.07 -2.36
CA GLU A 25 -10.14 22.12 -3.38
C GLU A 25 -8.72 22.40 -3.86
N GLY A 26 -7.76 22.55 -2.94
CA GLY A 26 -6.35 22.73 -3.27
C GLY A 26 -5.73 21.53 -3.99
N ARG A 27 -6.14 20.30 -3.63
CA ARG A 27 -5.75 19.09 -4.38
C ARG A 27 -6.32 19.11 -5.78
N THR A 28 -7.62 19.42 -5.91
CA THR A 28 -8.30 19.54 -7.21
C THR A 28 -7.61 20.59 -8.09
N GLU A 29 -7.27 21.75 -7.52
CA GLU A 29 -6.54 22.83 -8.20
C GLU A 29 -5.19 22.33 -8.74
N ALA A 30 -4.40 21.64 -7.91
CA ALA A 30 -3.09 21.09 -8.32
C ALA A 30 -3.23 20.05 -9.45
N ILE A 31 -4.26 19.21 -9.40
CA ILE A 31 -4.56 18.22 -10.43
C ILE A 31 -5.00 18.91 -11.73
N CYS A 32 -5.90 19.88 -11.66
CA CYS A 32 -6.35 20.66 -12.80
C CYS A 32 -5.23 21.49 -13.43
N ALA A 33 -4.23 21.88 -12.64
CA ALA A 33 -3.01 22.54 -13.10
C ALA A 33 -1.94 21.56 -13.64
N GLU A 34 -2.28 20.27 -13.81
CA GLU A 34 -1.41 19.22 -14.37
C GLU A 34 -0.12 18.95 -13.57
N VAL A 35 -0.08 19.32 -12.29
CA VAL A 35 1.11 19.12 -11.44
C VAL A 35 1.48 17.64 -11.34
N THR A 36 0.49 16.76 -11.20
CA THR A 36 0.71 15.31 -11.12
C THR A 36 1.24 14.73 -12.43
N GLN A 37 0.77 15.22 -13.57
CA GLN A 37 1.23 14.78 -14.88
C GLN A 37 2.68 15.23 -15.15
N GLU A 38 3.06 16.44 -14.74
CA GLU A 38 4.44 16.90 -14.88
C GLU A 38 5.40 16.17 -13.93
N LEU A 39 4.96 15.83 -12.71
CA LEU A 39 5.74 14.99 -11.79
C LEU A 39 5.99 13.58 -12.37
N ILE A 40 4.97 12.96 -12.97
CA ILE A 40 5.11 11.69 -13.70
C ILE A 40 6.15 11.82 -14.82
N ASN A 41 6.06 12.87 -15.64
CA ASN A 41 7.03 13.13 -16.71
C ASN A 41 8.46 13.27 -16.17
N ILE A 42 8.61 13.92 -15.02
CA ILE A 42 9.89 14.06 -14.33
C ILE A 42 10.43 12.70 -13.91
N PHE A 43 9.59 11.85 -13.30
CA PHE A 43 9.98 10.50 -12.87
C PHE A 43 10.42 9.61 -14.02
N GLU A 44 9.85 9.81 -15.21
CA GLU A 44 10.22 9.06 -16.41
C GLU A 44 11.52 9.55 -17.06
N LYS A 45 11.71 10.86 -17.13
CA LYS A 45 12.71 11.48 -18.01
C LYS A 45 14.00 11.90 -17.31
N LEU A 46 13.94 12.37 -16.06
CA LEU A 46 15.13 12.88 -15.38
C LEU A 46 16.03 11.76 -14.88
N ASP A 47 17.33 12.01 -14.70
CA ASP A 47 18.21 11.04 -14.06
C ASP A 47 17.71 10.73 -12.63
N LEU A 48 17.59 9.45 -12.27
CA LEU A 48 17.11 9.03 -10.95
C LEU A 48 17.90 9.68 -9.81
N THR A 49 19.21 9.87 -9.97
CA THR A 49 20.07 10.49 -8.95
C THR A 49 19.77 11.96 -8.69
N THR A 50 19.00 12.60 -9.58
CA THR A 50 18.58 13.99 -9.46
C THR A 50 17.20 14.16 -8.84
N ILE A 51 16.44 13.06 -8.66
CA ILE A 51 15.11 13.08 -8.09
C ILE A 51 15.23 12.96 -6.57
N SER A 52 15.03 14.08 -5.86
CA SER A 52 14.92 14.10 -4.41
C SER A 52 13.54 13.57 -3.94
N SER A 53 13.41 13.23 -2.67
CA SER A 53 12.12 12.80 -2.08
C SER A 53 11.02 13.86 -2.22
N ILE A 54 11.38 15.15 -2.29
CA ILE A 54 10.45 16.27 -2.47
C ILE A 54 9.50 16.06 -3.67
N TYR A 55 9.99 15.50 -4.78
CA TYR A 55 9.17 15.31 -5.97
C TYR A 55 8.08 14.27 -5.76
N ILE A 56 8.43 13.12 -5.17
CA ILE A 56 7.47 12.05 -4.92
C ILE A 56 6.60 12.34 -3.69
N ASP A 57 7.12 13.07 -2.69
CA ASP A 57 6.33 13.59 -1.57
C ASP A 57 5.20 14.49 -2.04
N ALA A 58 5.51 15.47 -2.90
CA ALA A 58 4.49 16.37 -3.44
C ALA A 58 3.44 15.59 -4.24
N PHE A 59 3.87 14.63 -5.06
CA PHE A 59 2.96 13.75 -5.80
C PHE A 59 2.03 12.97 -4.86
N VAL A 60 2.61 12.30 -3.86
CA VAL A 60 1.89 11.51 -2.86
C VAL A 60 0.91 12.39 -2.08
N ILE A 61 1.28 13.59 -1.66
CA ILE A 61 0.41 14.48 -0.87
C ILE A 61 -0.78 15.00 -1.68
N ILE A 62 -0.61 15.24 -2.99
CA ILE A 62 -1.72 15.63 -3.87
C ILE A 62 -2.73 14.49 -3.99
N LEU A 63 -2.27 13.23 -3.94
CA LEU A 63 -3.11 12.05 -4.14
C LEU A 63 -3.65 11.44 -2.84
N ILE A 64 -2.89 11.51 -1.75
CA ILE A 64 -3.30 11.00 -0.43
C ILE A 64 -4.44 11.86 0.12
N GLN A 65 -5.44 11.20 0.71
CA GLN A 65 -6.71 11.76 1.19
C GLN A 65 -7.66 12.23 0.09
N TYR A 66 -7.30 12.11 -1.18
CA TYR A 66 -8.22 12.40 -2.27
C TYR A 66 -9.21 11.23 -2.44
N PRO A 67 -10.51 11.49 -2.67
CA PRO A 67 -11.50 10.43 -2.85
C PRO A 67 -11.07 9.43 -3.94
N LEU A 68 -11.14 8.13 -3.62
CA LEU A 68 -10.59 7.05 -4.44
C LEU A 68 -11.19 7.04 -5.87
N ASP A 69 -12.46 7.41 -6.02
CA ASP A 69 -13.13 7.55 -7.33
C ASP A 69 -12.53 8.66 -8.20
N LEU A 70 -12.11 9.76 -7.58
CA LEU A 70 -11.47 10.87 -8.27
C LEU A 70 -10.02 10.54 -8.63
N LEU A 71 -9.30 9.81 -7.76
CA LEU A 71 -7.97 9.26 -8.08
C LEU A 71 -8.01 8.33 -9.29
N ASN A 72 -9.01 7.46 -9.37
CA ASN A 72 -9.18 6.56 -10.51
C ASN A 72 -9.34 7.35 -11.83
N THR A 73 -10.08 8.46 -11.79
CA THR A 73 -10.22 9.35 -12.96
C THR A 73 -8.88 9.94 -13.40
N ILE A 74 -7.99 10.27 -12.46
CA ILE A 74 -6.64 10.79 -12.76
C ILE A 74 -5.77 9.71 -13.39
N TYR A 75 -5.70 8.53 -12.78
CA TYR A 75 -4.89 7.42 -13.29
C TYR A 75 -5.38 6.89 -14.64
N GLN A 76 -6.68 6.96 -14.93
CA GLN A 76 -7.21 6.60 -16.25
C GLN A 76 -6.85 7.63 -17.33
N LYS A 77 -6.77 8.92 -16.97
CA LYS A 77 -6.31 9.99 -17.89
C LYS A 77 -4.80 9.94 -18.09
N ASN A 78 -4.05 9.67 -17.04
CA ASN A 78 -2.60 9.60 -17.05
C ASN A 78 -2.16 8.18 -17.41
N GLN A 79 -2.13 7.89 -18.71
CA GLN A 79 -1.80 6.56 -19.26
C GLN A 79 -0.36 6.10 -18.96
N SER A 80 0.49 6.95 -18.41
CA SER A 80 1.87 6.61 -18.09
C SER A 80 2.09 6.68 -16.59
N TYR A 81 2.11 5.52 -15.93
CA TYR A 81 2.55 5.35 -14.54
C TYR A 81 3.93 4.68 -14.48
N LEU A 82 4.59 4.50 -15.64
CA LEU A 82 5.91 3.91 -15.76
C LEU A 82 6.96 4.70 -14.98
N GLY A 83 6.79 6.02 -14.86
CA GLY A 83 7.61 6.86 -13.98
C GLY A 83 7.67 6.37 -12.54
N LEU A 84 6.54 5.91 -11.98
CA LEU A 84 6.48 5.39 -10.61
C LEU A 84 7.30 4.10 -10.47
N PHE A 85 7.20 3.20 -11.45
CA PHE A 85 8.00 1.97 -11.44
C PHE A 85 9.49 2.24 -11.63
N ARG A 86 9.86 3.28 -12.38
CA ARG A 86 11.27 3.69 -12.51
C ARG A 86 11.87 4.11 -11.18
N LEU A 87 11.09 4.77 -10.31
CA LEU A 87 11.52 5.16 -8.96
C LEU A 87 11.82 3.97 -8.04
N LEU A 88 11.32 2.77 -8.35
CA LEU A 88 11.64 1.56 -7.58
C LEU A 88 13.12 1.16 -7.66
N ASN A 89 13.87 1.71 -8.63
CA ASN A 89 15.32 1.54 -8.76
C ASN A 89 16.12 2.69 -8.12
N HIS A 90 15.47 3.57 -7.37
CA HIS A 90 16.12 4.69 -6.69
C HIS A 90 16.96 4.21 -5.50
N LYS A 91 18.05 4.93 -5.19
CA LYS A 91 18.98 4.56 -4.11
C LYS A 91 18.46 4.87 -2.70
N SER A 92 17.56 5.84 -2.59
CA SER A 92 16.91 6.20 -1.32
C SER A 92 15.69 5.32 -1.08
N ASN A 93 15.69 4.57 0.02
CA ASN A 93 14.54 3.77 0.46
C ASN A 93 13.31 4.64 0.68
N GLU A 94 13.46 5.91 1.09
CA GLU A 94 12.35 6.84 1.24
C GLU A 94 11.61 7.08 -0.09
N VAL A 95 12.37 7.32 -1.16
CA VAL A 95 11.79 7.49 -2.51
C VAL A 95 11.12 6.20 -2.99
N VAL A 96 11.75 5.04 -2.73
CA VAL A 96 11.18 3.73 -3.11
C VAL A 96 9.90 3.46 -2.33
N HIS A 97 9.86 3.74 -1.03
CA HIS A 97 8.67 3.62 -0.19
C HIS A 97 7.52 4.48 -0.72
N LEU A 98 7.77 5.78 -0.97
CA LEU A 98 6.75 6.70 -1.49
C LEU A 98 6.27 6.32 -2.91
N ALA A 99 7.15 5.73 -3.72
CA ALA A 99 6.77 5.16 -5.00
C ALA A 99 5.85 3.95 -4.81
N PHE A 100 6.12 3.06 -3.86
CA PHE A 100 5.21 1.94 -3.54
C PHE A 100 3.86 2.41 -3.02
N ILE A 101 3.82 3.43 -2.16
CA ILE A 101 2.54 4.01 -1.71
C ILE A 101 1.71 4.47 -2.91
N SER A 102 2.35 5.16 -3.86
CA SER A 102 1.68 5.62 -5.10
C SER A 102 1.21 4.45 -5.98
N ILE A 103 2.04 3.41 -6.14
CA ILE A 103 1.70 2.21 -6.93
C ILE A 103 0.57 1.41 -6.27
N GLY A 104 0.59 1.28 -4.94
CA GLY A 104 -0.48 0.65 -4.18
C GLY A 104 -1.81 1.38 -4.35
N SER A 105 -1.79 2.72 -4.32
CA SER A 105 -2.99 3.53 -4.61
C SER A 105 -3.50 3.33 -6.03
N LEU A 106 -2.62 3.30 -7.04
CA LEU A 106 -2.98 2.97 -8.42
C LEU A 106 -3.69 1.61 -8.50
N PHE A 107 -3.13 0.58 -7.85
CA PHE A 107 -3.73 -0.75 -7.87
C PHE A 107 -5.06 -0.79 -7.13
N LEU A 108 -5.22 -0.09 -6.01
CA LEU A 108 -6.52 0.03 -5.32
C LEU A 108 -7.57 0.72 -6.21
N CYS A 109 -7.20 1.76 -6.96
CA CYS A 109 -8.10 2.35 -7.96
C CYS A 109 -8.54 1.32 -9.01
N GLY A 110 -7.65 0.42 -9.41
CA GLY A 110 -7.96 -0.66 -10.34
C GLY A 110 -8.91 -1.73 -9.80
N LEU A 111 -9.20 -1.72 -8.49
CA LEU A 111 -10.22 -2.56 -7.85
C LEU A 111 -11.58 -1.85 -7.72
N LEU A 112 -11.67 -0.56 -8.04
CA LEU A 112 -12.94 0.17 -7.97
C LEU A 112 -13.93 -0.32 -9.01
N GLY A 113 -15.10 -0.73 -8.55
CA GLY A 113 -16.23 -1.08 -9.42
C GLY A 113 -16.09 -2.41 -10.18
N ILE A 114 -14.98 -3.14 -10.02
CA ILE A 114 -14.86 -4.51 -10.52
C ILE A 114 -15.45 -5.50 -9.52
N LYS A 115 -15.95 -6.64 -10.02
CA LYS A 115 -16.45 -7.71 -9.14
C LYS A 115 -15.28 -8.47 -8.54
N ASN A 116 -15.46 -9.08 -7.37
CA ASN A 116 -14.47 -9.95 -6.69
C ASN A 116 -14.09 -11.23 -7.47
N THR A 117 -14.43 -11.31 -8.76
CA THR A 117 -14.11 -12.38 -9.70
C THR A 117 -13.28 -11.88 -10.89
N GLU A 118 -13.08 -10.56 -11.00
CA GLU A 118 -12.37 -9.92 -12.09
C GLU A 118 -10.96 -9.52 -11.63
N PRO A 119 -9.96 -9.56 -12.53
CA PRO A 119 -8.63 -9.07 -12.21
C PRO A 119 -8.62 -7.56 -12.09
N ASN A 120 -7.62 -7.07 -11.36
CA ASN A 120 -7.30 -5.65 -11.28
C ASN A 120 -7.27 -5.04 -12.69
N PHE A 121 -7.91 -3.87 -12.86
CA PHE A 121 -7.97 -3.18 -14.14
C PHE A 121 -6.58 -2.94 -14.77
N TYR A 122 -5.57 -2.71 -13.92
CA TYR A 122 -4.19 -2.46 -14.35
C TYR A 122 -3.35 -3.74 -14.52
N PHE A 123 -3.90 -4.93 -14.27
CA PHE A 123 -3.11 -6.18 -14.28
C PHE A 123 -2.42 -6.43 -15.62
N GLU A 124 -3.18 -6.48 -16.71
CA GLU A 124 -2.64 -6.88 -18.02
C GLU A 124 -1.59 -5.90 -18.54
N ILE A 125 -1.81 -4.61 -18.33
CA ILE A 125 -0.87 -3.57 -18.77
C ILE A 125 0.42 -3.61 -17.96
N ILE A 126 0.37 -3.79 -16.64
CA ILE A 126 1.55 -3.94 -15.78
C ILE A 126 2.31 -5.23 -16.09
N GLU A 127 1.61 -6.32 -16.39
CA GLU A 127 2.23 -7.58 -16.82
C GLU A 127 2.90 -7.42 -18.20
N SER A 128 2.26 -6.70 -19.14
CA SER A 128 2.75 -6.54 -20.52
C SER A 128 4.10 -5.83 -20.60
N PHE A 129 4.34 -4.88 -19.72
CA PHE A 129 5.58 -4.11 -19.65
C PHE A 129 6.61 -4.75 -18.68
N SER A 130 6.26 -5.87 -18.01
CA SER A 130 7.12 -6.62 -17.08
C SER A 130 7.53 -5.88 -15.79
N GLU A 131 6.77 -4.87 -15.37
CA GLU A 131 7.01 -4.14 -14.12
C GLU A 131 6.60 -4.94 -12.89
N ASP A 132 5.66 -5.87 -13.03
CA ASP A 132 5.31 -6.86 -12.00
C ASP A 132 6.57 -7.61 -11.50
N LYS A 133 7.51 -7.91 -12.39
CA LYS A 133 8.80 -8.55 -12.06
C LYS A 133 9.65 -7.69 -11.12
N GLN A 134 9.55 -6.37 -11.17
CA GLN A 134 10.26 -5.47 -10.26
C GLN A 134 9.72 -5.62 -8.84
N LEU A 135 8.39 -5.74 -8.68
CA LEU A 135 7.76 -5.96 -7.37
C LEU A 135 8.31 -7.24 -6.72
N PHE A 136 8.32 -8.36 -7.45
CA PHE A 136 8.88 -9.62 -6.96
C PHE A 136 10.37 -9.55 -6.68
N THR A 137 11.13 -8.84 -7.52
CA THR A 137 12.57 -8.68 -7.35
C THR A 137 12.90 -7.91 -6.07
N LEU A 138 12.17 -6.82 -5.81
CA LEU A 138 12.34 -6.03 -4.60
C LEU A 138 11.91 -6.81 -3.37
N PHE A 139 10.77 -7.47 -3.40
CA PHE A 139 10.33 -8.34 -2.30
C PHE A 139 11.38 -9.40 -1.92
N LYS A 140 11.96 -10.08 -2.93
CA LYS A 140 12.99 -11.11 -2.72
C LYS A 140 14.31 -10.55 -2.19
N LYS A 141 14.71 -9.35 -2.63
CA LYS A 141 16.02 -8.74 -2.30
C LYS A 141 15.97 -7.78 -1.11
N ALA A 142 14.79 -7.37 -0.67
CA ALA A 142 14.61 -6.37 0.37
C ALA A 142 15.28 -6.81 1.69
N LYS A 143 16.22 -5.98 2.14
CA LYS A 143 16.79 -6.04 3.50
C LYS A 143 16.08 -5.09 4.45
N ASP A 144 15.54 -4.02 3.88
CA ASP A 144 14.73 -3.04 4.58
C ASP A 144 13.32 -3.60 4.79
N LYS A 145 12.82 -3.54 6.03
CA LYS A 145 11.50 -4.05 6.39
C LYS A 145 10.41 -3.33 5.61
N GLN A 146 10.45 -2.01 5.54
CA GLN A 146 9.41 -1.20 4.91
C GLN A 146 9.29 -1.56 3.42
N ILE A 147 10.42 -1.64 2.71
CA ILE A 147 10.44 -2.03 1.30
C ILE A 147 9.87 -3.44 1.08
N LYS A 148 10.13 -4.35 2.01
CA LYS A 148 9.60 -5.72 1.93
C LYS A 148 8.09 -5.76 2.14
N ASP A 149 7.60 -5.04 3.14
CA ASP A 149 6.18 -4.93 3.46
C ASP A 149 5.45 -4.28 2.26
N ASP A 150 5.92 -3.12 1.80
CA ASP A 150 5.35 -2.35 0.69
C ASP A 150 5.25 -3.17 -0.62
N SER A 151 6.35 -3.85 -0.98
CA SER A 151 6.39 -4.67 -2.19
C SER A 151 5.44 -5.86 -2.08
N SER A 152 5.33 -6.49 -0.91
CA SER A 152 4.38 -7.58 -0.70
C SER A 152 2.94 -7.11 -0.82
N ILE A 153 2.59 -5.97 -0.21
CA ILE A 153 1.26 -5.35 -0.27
C ILE A 153 0.88 -5.06 -1.73
N CYS A 154 1.77 -4.43 -2.51
CA CYS A 154 1.53 -4.14 -3.91
C CYS A 154 1.31 -5.42 -4.74
N ILE A 155 2.07 -6.50 -4.48
CA ILE A 155 1.85 -7.81 -5.12
C ILE A 155 0.46 -8.34 -4.79
N GLY A 156 0.04 -8.28 -3.52
CA GLY A 156 -1.25 -8.83 -3.09
C GLY A 156 -2.45 -8.10 -3.71
N ILE A 157 -2.37 -6.78 -3.85
CA ILE A 157 -3.42 -5.96 -4.49
C ILE A 157 -3.46 -6.20 -6.01
N LEU A 158 -2.31 -6.28 -6.68
CA LEU A 158 -2.25 -6.50 -8.13
C LEU A 158 -2.77 -7.88 -8.52
N TYR A 159 -2.42 -8.92 -7.76
CA TYR A 159 -2.79 -10.32 -8.03
C TYR A 159 -4.15 -10.72 -7.41
N ASN A 160 -5.08 -9.77 -7.24
CA ASN A 160 -6.35 -9.95 -6.51
C ASN A 160 -7.24 -11.11 -6.97
N THR A 161 -7.09 -11.66 -8.18
CA THR A 161 -7.77 -12.91 -8.59
C THR A 161 -6.85 -13.82 -9.38
N LYS A 162 -5.56 -13.44 -9.46
CA LYS A 162 -4.55 -14.11 -10.26
C LYS A 162 -3.66 -14.94 -9.35
N GLU A 163 -3.31 -16.13 -9.81
CA GLU A 163 -2.29 -16.91 -9.12
C GLU A 163 -0.94 -16.18 -9.22
N ILE A 164 -0.22 -16.04 -8.10
CA ILE A 164 1.19 -15.63 -8.14
C ILE A 164 1.96 -16.77 -8.82
N PRO A 165 2.57 -16.59 -10.02
CA PRO A 165 2.95 -17.71 -10.88
C PRO A 165 3.98 -18.67 -10.26
N GLU A 166 4.99 -18.12 -9.60
CA GLU A 166 6.05 -18.92 -8.98
C GLU A 166 5.63 -19.39 -7.59
N LYS A 167 5.46 -20.71 -7.40
CA LYS A 167 5.06 -21.31 -6.11
C LYS A 167 5.93 -20.85 -4.92
N HIS A 168 7.25 -20.85 -5.06
CA HIS A 168 8.14 -20.41 -3.98
C HIS A 168 7.96 -18.92 -3.64
N THR A 169 7.72 -18.08 -4.64
CA THR A 169 7.44 -16.66 -4.44
C THR A 169 6.09 -16.45 -3.77
N ARG A 170 5.06 -17.16 -4.23
CA ARG A 170 3.73 -17.18 -3.62
C ARG A 170 3.79 -17.55 -2.13
N GLN A 171 4.49 -18.62 -1.80
CA GLN A 171 4.72 -19.06 -0.43
C GLN A 171 5.41 -17.99 0.42
N ALA A 172 6.49 -17.39 -0.10
CA ALA A 172 7.23 -16.36 0.60
C ALA A 172 6.39 -15.12 0.88
N VAL A 173 5.58 -14.67 -0.08
CA VAL A 173 4.65 -13.53 0.07
C VAL A 173 3.60 -13.84 1.14
N ILE A 174 2.97 -15.01 1.09
CA ILE A 174 1.94 -15.42 2.06
C ILE A 174 2.52 -15.53 3.48
N ILE A 175 3.67 -16.19 3.64
CA ILE A 175 4.35 -16.29 4.95
C ILE A 175 4.67 -14.91 5.50
N HIS A 176 5.10 -13.99 4.64
CA HIS A 176 5.40 -12.63 5.06
C HIS A 176 4.15 -11.87 5.48
N PHE A 177 3.03 -11.95 4.74
CA PHE A 177 1.75 -11.38 5.17
C PHE A 177 1.31 -11.91 6.53
N ILE A 178 1.44 -13.22 6.74
CA ILE A 178 1.11 -13.83 8.04
C ILE A 178 1.97 -13.24 9.17
N SER A 179 3.25 -12.93 8.90
CA SER A 179 4.14 -12.33 9.89
C SER A 179 3.79 -10.89 10.27
N ILE A 180 3.16 -10.13 9.37
CA ILE A 180 2.82 -8.71 9.58
C ILE A 180 1.35 -8.47 9.98
N PHE A 181 0.58 -9.52 10.24
CA PHE A 181 -0.81 -9.38 10.74
C PHE A 181 -0.94 -8.61 12.06
N LYS A 182 0.10 -8.65 12.90
CA LYS A 182 0.16 -7.97 14.20
C LYS A 182 1.15 -6.80 14.16
N ASP A 183 1.43 -6.25 12.97
CA ASP A 183 2.34 -5.12 12.84
C ASP A 183 1.84 -3.91 13.67
N PRO A 184 2.71 -3.23 14.42
CA PRO A 184 2.32 -2.02 15.16
C PRO A 184 1.97 -0.86 14.23
N ASP A 185 2.49 -0.83 13.01
CA ASP A 185 2.07 0.14 12.01
C ASP A 185 0.68 -0.21 11.50
N LYS A 186 -0.26 0.72 11.73
CA LYS A 186 -1.68 0.53 11.39
C LYS A 186 -1.87 0.36 9.88
N TRP A 187 -1.15 1.13 9.07
CA TRP A 187 -1.29 1.07 7.61
C TRP A 187 -0.77 -0.26 7.06
N VAL A 188 0.40 -0.71 7.54
CA VAL A 188 0.96 -2.02 7.15
C VAL A 188 0.01 -3.14 7.53
N LYS A 189 -0.51 -3.11 8.76
CA LYS A 189 -1.47 -4.10 9.25
C LYS A 189 -2.73 -4.13 8.39
N GLU A 190 -3.41 -3.00 8.22
CA GLU A 190 -4.68 -2.95 7.46
C GLU A 190 -4.48 -3.32 6.00
N SER A 191 -3.45 -2.75 5.35
CA SER A 191 -3.13 -3.05 3.95
C SER A 191 -2.73 -4.51 3.74
N SER A 192 -2.04 -5.14 4.69
CA SER A 192 -1.70 -6.57 4.63
C SER A 192 -2.93 -7.48 4.71
N ILE A 193 -3.93 -7.10 5.52
CA ILE A 193 -5.19 -7.83 5.68
C ILE A 193 -6.02 -7.74 4.40
N ASP A 194 -6.09 -6.56 3.79
CA ASP A 194 -6.79 -6.38 2.52
C ASP A 194 -6.07 -7.15 1.40
N ALA A 195 -4.75 -7.01 1.30
CA ALA A 195 -3.92 -7.68 0.30
C ALA A 195 -4.02 -9.21 0.35
N ILE A 196 -4.01 -9.82 1.56
CA ILE A 196 -4.19 -11.28 1.68
C ILE A 196 -5.62 -11.71 1.34
N SER A 197 -6.62 -10.87 1.64
CA SER A 197 -8.03 -11.12 1.30
C SER A 197 -8.24 -11.08 -0.21
N TYR A 198 -7.56 -10.18 -0.91
CA TYR A 198 -7.52 -10.15 -2.36
C TYR A 198 -6.85 -11.42 -2.92
N LEU A 199 -5.65 -11.79 -2.46
CA LEU A 199 -4.99 -13.01 -2.94
C LEU A 199 -5.86 -14.27 -2.76
N ALA A 200 -6.65 -14.34 -1.68
CA ALA A 200 -7.54 -15.45 -1.37
C ALA A 200 -8.67 -15.67 -2.39
N LEU A 201 -8.93 -14.73 -3.31
CA LEU A 201 -9.92 -14.92 -4.38
C LEU A 201 -9.42 -15.90 -5.47
N SER A 202 -8.12 -16.12 -5.58
CA SER A 202 -7.55 -17.18 -6.42
C SER A 202 -7.49 -18.51 -5.66
N GLN A 203 -7.94 -19.59 -6.30
CA GLN A 203 -8.01 -20.91 -5.68
C GLN A 203 -6.65 -21.41 -5.18
N GLU A 204 -5.58 -21.23 -5.96
CA GLU A 204 -4.24 -21.71 -5.60
C GLU A 204 -3.60 -20.86 -4.49
N ASN A 205 -3.81 -19.55 -4.53
CA ASN A 205 -3.38 -18.66 -3.45
C ASN A 205 -4.15 -18.98 -2.16
N PHE A 206 -5.46 -19.19 -2.22
CA PHE A 206 -6.30 -19.57 -1.08
C PHE A 206 -5.80 -20.86 -0.42
N LYS A 207 -5.53 -21.91 -1.21
CA LYS A 207 -4.98 -23.17 -0.69
C LYS A 207 -3.67 -22.93 0.07
N GLU A 208 -2.78 -22.11 -0.48
CA GLU A 208 -1.50 -21.81 0.16
C GLU A 208 -1.66 -20.96 1.44
N ILE A 209 -2.59 -19.99 1.44
CA ILE A 209 -2.94 -19.20 2.64
C ILE A 209 -3.44 -20.13 3.76
N MET A 210 -4.37 -21.03 3.44
CA MET A 210 -4.92 -21.97 4.41
C MET A 210 -3.86 -22.94 4.97
N ASN A 211 -2.85 -23.29 4.16
CA ASN A 211 -1.72 -24.10 4.63
C ASN A 211 -0.75 -23.33 5.53
N GLY A 212 -0.62 -22.01 5.32
CA GLY A 212 0.27 -21.15 6.10
C GLY A 212 -0.29 -20.75 7.47
N ILE A 213 -1.60 -20.83 7.66
CA ILE A 213 -2.27 -20.43 8.90
C ILE A 213 -2.26 -21.58 9.93
N ASP A 214 -1.67 -21.35 11.10
CA ASP A 214 -1.79 -22.27 12.23
C ASP A 214 -3.12 -22.04 12.96
N ILE A 215 -4.15 -22.78 12.52
CA ILE A 215 -5.49 -22.76 13.13
C ILE A 215 -5.43 -23.07 14.63
N LYS A 216 -4.50 -23.92 15.09
CA LYS A 216 -4.38 -24.27 16.52
C LYS A 216 -3.88 -23.09 17.33
N ALA A 217 -2.91 -22.34 16.80
CA ALA A 217 -2.43 -21.12 17.44
C ALA A 217 -3.55 -20.06 17.52
N ILE A 218 -4.30 -19.85 16.43
CA ILE A 218 -5.46 -18.93 16.43
C ILE A 218 -6.50 -19.35 17.47
N THR A 219 -6.84 -20.64 17.52
CA THR A 219 -7.82 -21.15 18.49
C THR A 219 -7.35 -20.91 19.94
N LYS A 220 -6.06 -21.09 20.22
CA LYS A 220 -5.47 -20.82 21.53
C LYS A 220 -5.50 -19.33 21.89
N ASP A 221 -5.15 -18.45 20.96
CA ASP A 221 -5.19 -16.99 21.16
C ASP A 221 -6.64 -16.55 21.50
N LEU A 222 -7.63 -17.00 20.71
CA LEU A 222 -9.04 -16.70 20.95
C LEU A 222 -9.54 -17.21 22.32
N MET A 223 -9.17 -18.43 22.70
CA MET A 223 -9.50 -18.96 24.03
C MET A 223 -8.85 -18.15 25.16
N THR A 224 -7.64 -17.64 24.95
CA THR A 224 -6.91 -16.86 25.96
C THR A 224 -7.56 -15.49 26.16
N GLU A 225 -7.95 -14.82 25.09
CA GLU A 225 -8.68 -13.54 25.13
C GLU A 225 -10.05 -13.67 25.80
N TYR A 226 -10.80 -14.73 25.47
CA TYR A 226 -12.10 -15.02 26.10
C TYR A 226 -11.96 -15.25 27.62
N ASN A 227 -11.01 -16.09 28.04
CA ASN A 227 -10.77 -16.36 29.46
C ASN A 227 -10.25 -15.12 30.23
N GLY A 228 -9.47 -14.26 29.58
CA GLY A 228 -8.99 -12.99 30.13
C GLY A 228 -10.13 -12.02 30.39
N SER A 229 -11.05 -11.88 29.42
CA SER A 229 -12.21 -10.99 29.54
C SER A 229 -13.20 -11.47 30.60
N GLU A 230 -13.46 -12.78 30.72
CA GLU A 230 -14.27 -13.32 31.82
C GLU A 230 -13.71 -12.99 33.21
N LYS A 231 -12.38 -13.14 33.39
CA LYS A 231 -11.72 -12.82 34.65
C LYS A 231 -11.84 -11.34 35.00
N GLN A 232 -11.65 -10.45 34.01
CA GLN A 232 -11.82 -9.01 34.21
C GLN A 232 -13.27 -8.65 34.57
N ASN A 233 -14.26 -9.25 33.90
CA ASN A 233 -15.67 -9.03 34.20
C ASN A 233 -16.04 -9.47 35.62
N LYS A 234 -15.57 -10.64 36.08
CA LYS A 234 -15.78 -11.11 37.45
C LYS A 234 -15.15 -10.17 38.49
N GLN A 235 -13.97 -9.62 38.21
CA GLN A 235 -13.32 -8.65 39.11
C GLN A 235 -14.04 -7.29 39.16
N LEU A 236 -14.61 -6.84 38.05
CA LEU A 236 -15.41 -5.62 37.98
C LEU A 236 -16.71 -5.79 38.76
N GLN A 237 -17.42 -6.90 38.55
CA GLN A 237 -18.66 -7.21 39.26
C GLN A 237 -18.44 -7.27 40.78
N HIS A 238 -17.37 -7.94 41.22
CA HIS A 238 -17.05 -8.03 42.64
C HIS A 238 -16.66 -6.68 43.27
N ARG A 239 -16.10 -5.74 42.49
CA ARG A 239 -15.84 -4.35 42.94
C ARG A 239 -17.13 -3.56 43.06
N GLN A 240 -18.01 -3.63 42.07
CA GLN A 240 -19.30 -2.95 42.08
C GLN A 240 -20.19 -3.42 43.24
N GLU A 241 -20.20 -4.73 43.53
CA GLU A 241 -20.92 -5.29 44.68
C GLU A 241 -20.36 -4.78 46.01
N LYS A 242 -19.04 -4.62 46.15
CA LYS A 242 -18.43 -4.05 47.36
C LYS A 242 -18.73 -2.57 47.54
N GLU A 243 -18.78 -1.81 46.45
CA GLU A 243 -19.12 -0.38 46.47
C GLU A 243 -20.61 -0.14 46.77
N ALA A 244 -21.50 -1.03 46.34
CA ALA A 244 -22.94 -0.93 46.60
C ALA A 244 -23.35 -1.29 48.05
N ILE A 245 -22.47 -1.95 48.80
CA ILE A 245 -22.70 -2.40 50.19
C ILE A 245 -21.95 -1.50 51.20
N SER A 246 -21.13 -0.56 50.73
CA SER A 246 -20.46 0.48 51.53
C SER A 246 -21.28 1.76 51.61
#